data_AF-A6JD81-F1
#
_entry.id   AF-A6JD81-F1
#
_cell.length_a   1.000
_cell.length_b   1.000
_cell.length_c   1.000
_cell.angle_alpha   90.00
_cell.angle_beta   90.00
_cell.angle_gamma   90.00
#
_symmetry.space_group_name_H-M   'P 1'
#
loop_
_entity.id
_entity.type
_entity.pdbx_description
1 polymer ?
#
loop_
_entity_poly.entity_id
_entity_poly.type
_entity_poly.pdbx_seq_one_letter_code
_entity_poly.pdbx_strand_id
1 'polypeptide(L)'
;MKTLQQLNQLNSCHQEAVMKCLKSRKNEIKQALLGEIVDISCAQLQDFDWQLKLALSSDKIATLQMPLLNLHLDVKEDGEVKPYSVEMSKEELQSLISSLEAANKVVLQLK
;
A
#
# COMPACT_ATOMS: atom_id res chain seq x y z
N MET A 1 22.98 -3.59 19.04
CA MET A 1 23.81 -4.37 19.99
C MET A 1 24.38 -3.57 21.18
N LYS A 2 24.50 -2.23 21.10
CA LYS A 2 25.03 -1.40 22.21
C LYS A 2 24.10 -1.27 23.44
N THR A 3 22.78 -1.32 23.23
CA THR A 3 21.77 -1.16 24.30
C THR A 3 21.74 -2.30 25.31
N LEU A 4 21.96 -3.55 24.87
CA LEU A 4 22.05 -4.71 25.76
C LEU A 4 23.30 -4.67 26.66
N GLN A 5 24.41 -4.10 26.16
CA GLN A 5 25.63 -3.96 26.95
C GLN A 5 25.49 -2.90 28.06
N GLN A 6 24.71 -1.85 27.83
CA GLN A 6 24.41 -0.84 28.86
C GLN A 6 23.45 -1.35 29.92
N LEU A 7 22.52 -2.23 29.53
CA LEU A 7 21.62 -2.92 30.45
C LEU A 7 22.38 -3.78 31.48
N ASN A 8 23.47 -4.44 31.07
CA ASN A 8 24.31 -5.25 31.95
C ASN A 8 25.03 -4.44 33.05
N GLN A 9 25.11 -3.12 32.92
CA GLN A 9 25.71 -2.23 33.92
C GLN A 9 24.71 -1.81 35.02
N LEU A 10 23.42 -2.08 34.81
CA LEU A 10 22.37 -1.81 35.79
C LEU A 10 22.29 -2.94 36.82
N ASN A 11 21.80 -2.64 38.02
CA ASN A 11 21.53 -3.68 39.00
C ASN A 11 20.35 -4.58 38.57
N SER A 12 20.25 -5.77 39.17
CA SER A 12 19.28 -6.80 38.79
C SER A 12 17.83 -6.31 38.80
N CYS A 13 17.46 -5.47 39.77
CA CYS A 13 16.10 -4.96 39.91
C CYS A 13 15.71 -4.03 38.73
N HIS A 14 16.61 -3.13 38.32
CA HIS A 14 16.37 -2.26 37.17
C HIS A 14 16.41 -3.03 35.84
N GLN A 15 17.31 -4.01 35.70
CA GLN A 15 17.32 -4.89 34.52
C GLN A 15 15.99 -5.62 34.36
N GLU A 16 15.47 -6.19 35.45
CA GLU A 16 14.22 -6.94 35.44
C GLU A 16 13.02 -6.04 35.10
N ALA A 17 12.96 -4.83 35.65
CA ALA A 17 11.94 -3.84 35.33
C ALA A 17 11.96 -3.47 33.83
N VAL A 18 13.13 -3.16 33.27
CA VAL A 18 13.28 -2.82 31.85
C VAL A 18 12.90 -4.00 30.95
N MET A 19 13.35 -5.21 31.29
CA MET A 19 13.01 -6.42 30.53
C MET A 19 11.52 -6.74 30.60
N LYS A 20 10.86 -6.49 31.73
CA LYS A 20 9.42 -6.66 31.89
C LYS A 20 8.65 -5.68 30.99
N CYS A 21 9.05 -4.41 30.96
CA CYS A 21 8.46 -3.40 30.07
C CYS A 21 8.66 -3.71 28.58
N LEU A 22 9.86 -4.16 28.19
CA LEU A 22 10.13 -4.55 26.80
C LEU A 22 9.34 -5.79 26.39
N LYS A 23 9.22 -6.78 27.28
CA LYS A 23 8.43 -7.98 27.03
C LYS A 23 6.94 -7.67 26.92
N SER A 24 6.39 -6.82 27.78
CA SER A 24 4.97 -6.44 27.72
C SER A 24 4.63 -5.70 26.43
N ARG A 25 5.55 -4.88 25.91
CA ARG A 25 5.37 -4.09 24.69
C ARG A 25 5.94 -4.74 23.43
N LYS A 26 6.39 -5.99 23.49
CA LYS A 26 7.06 -6.68 22.37
C LYS A 26 6.22 -6.70 21.10
N ASN A 27 4.91 -6.92 21.23
CA ASN A 27 4.00 -6.95 20.09
C ASN A 27 3.83 -5.58 19.46
N GLU A 28 3.67 -4.52 20.26
CA GLU A 28 3.60 -3.13 19.77
C GLU A 28 4.87 -2.74 19.00
N ILE A 29 6.04 -3.05 19.59
CA ILE A 29 7.34 -2.77 18.97
C ILE A 29 7.48 -3.55 17.65
N LYS A 30 7.10 -4.83 17.63
CA LYS A 30 7.12 -5.64 16.42
C LYS A 30 6.20 -5.06 15.34
N GLN A 31 4.99 -4.64 15.70
CA GLN A 31 4.04 -4.04 14.76
C GLN A 31 4.53 -2.69 14.23
N ALA A 32 5.11 -1.84 15.09
CA ALA A 32 5.69 -0.57 14.67
C ALA A 32 6.86 -0.77 13.68
N LEU A 33 7.75 -1.73 13.97
CA LEU A 33 8.86 -2.07 13.07
C LEU A 33 8.39 -2.67 11.74
N LEU A 34 7.37 -3.53 11.76
CA LEU A 34 6.78 -4.08 10.53
C LEU A 34 6.08 -2.98 9.72
N GLY A 35 5.37 -2.07 10.38
CA GLY A 35 4.76 -0.91 9.76
C GLY A 35 5.80 -0.03 9.07
N GLU A 36 6.90 0.30 9.75
CA GLU A 36 8.01 1.05 9.15
C GLU A 36 8.63 0.32 7.95
N ILE A 37 8.89 -0.99 8.05
CA ILE A 37 9.50 -1.74 6.94
C ILE A 37 8.58 -1.80 5.71
N VAL A 38 7.27 -1.95 5.92
CA VAL A 38 6.28 -1.96 4.84
C VAL A 38 6.08 -0.56 4.24
N ASP A 39 6.18 0.50 5.05
CA ASP A 39 6.12 1.90 4.59
C ASP A 39 7.37 2.32 3.81
N ILE A 40 8.53 1.72 4.09
CA ILE A 40 9.81 2.03 3.42
C ILE A 40 9.95 1.31 2.08
N SER A 41 9.32 0.15 1.88
CA SER A 41 9.63 -0.75 0.75
C SER A 41 8.51 -0.94 -0.28
N CYS A 42 7.27 -0.52 0.00
CA CYS A 42 6.15 -0.84 -0.87
C CYS A 42 5.39 0.42 -1.28
N ALA A 43 5.18 0.55 -2.58
CA ALA A 43 4.22 1.47 -3.17
C ALA A 43 2.82 1.14 -2.60
N GLN A 44 2.20 2.10 -1.91
CA GLN A 44 0.88 1.95 -1.30
C GLN A 44 -0.10 2.92 -1.93
N LEU A 45 -1.21 2.41 -2.47
CA LEU A 45 -2.31 3.25 -2.93
C LEU A 45 -2.95 3.96 -1.73
N GLN A 46 -2.95 5.29 -1.75
CA GLN A 46 -3.54 6.15 -0.71
C GLN A 46 -4.95 6.57 -1.08
N ASP A 47 -5.12 7.04 -2.33
CA ASP A 47 -6.40 7.52 -2.83
C ASP A 47 -6.57 7.17 -4.31
N PHE A 48 -7.82 7.15 -4.77
CA PHE A 48 -8.13 7.00 -6.18
C PHE A 48 -9.39 7.77 -6.57
N ASP A 49 -9.33 8.37 -7.75
CA ASP A 49 -10.44 9.08 -8.37
C ASP A 49 -10.62 8.59 -9.80
N TRP A 50 -11.82 8.78 -10.36
CA TRP A 50 -12.10 8.38 -11.72
C TRP A 50 -12.97 9.40 -12.46
N GLN A 51 -12.76 9.48 -13.77
CA GLN A 51 -13.53 10.34 -14.65
C GLN A 51 -13.88 9.60 -15.95
N LEU A 52 -15.14 9.70 -16.38
CA LEU A 52 -15.56 9.26 -17.70
C LEU A 52 -15.41 10.39 -18.73
N LYS A 53 -14.77 10.09 -19.85
CA LYS A 53 -14.57 11.00 -20.99
C LYS A 53 -15.14 10.35 -22.25
N LEU A 54 -15.79 11.15 -23.09
CA LEU A 54 -16.18 10.71 -24.43
C LEU A 54 -15.07 11.14 -25.39
N ALA A 55 -14.27 10.18 -25.84
CA ALA A 55 -13.24 10.46 -26.82
C ALA A 55 -13.84 10.47 -28.24
N LEU A 56 -13.43 11.46 -29.02
CA LEU A 56 -13.72 11.53 -30.44
C LEU A 56 -12.59 10.81 -31.18
N SER A 57 -12.85 9.63 -31.73
CA SER A 57 -11.90 8.91 -32.56
C SER A 57 -11.82 9.58 -33.95
N SER A 58 -10.61 9.91 -34.41
CA SER A 58 -10.36 10.53 -35.71
C SER A 58 -10.42 9.55 -36.89
N ASP A 59 -10.39 8.25 -36.62
CA ASP A 59 -9.88 7.28 -37.61
C ASP A 59 -10.99 6.54 -38.36
N LYS A 60 -12.24 6.63 -37.86
CA LYS A 60 -13.43 6.11 -38.53
C LYS A 60 -14.61 7.03 -38.24
N ILE A 61 -15.10 7.72 -39.28
CA ILE A 61 -16.28 8.60 -39.27
C ILE A 61 -17.55 7.90 -38.70
N ALA A 62 -17.54 6.57 -38.58
CA ALA A 62 -18.63 5.76 -38.01
C ALA A 62 -18.49 5.38 -36.52
N THR A 63 -17.36 5.64 -35.84
CA THR A 63 -17.20 5.37 -34.39
C THR A 63 -17.06 6.66 -33.61
N LEU A 64 -18.14 7.45 -33.60
CA LEU A 64 -18.30 8.58 -32.70
C LEU A 64 -18.50 8.07 -31.26
N GLN A 65 -17.82 8.71 -30.30
CA GLN A 65 -18.13 8.67 -28.86
C GLN A 65 -17.92 7.32 -28.17
N MET A 66 -16.68 6.82 -28.15
CA MET A 66 -16.34 5.73 -27.22
C MET A 66 -16.11 6.31 -25.81
N PRO A 67 -16.84 5.84 -24.79
CA PRO A 67 -16.58 6.24 -23.41
C PRO A 67 -15.28 5.60 -22.93
N LEU A 68 -14.35 6.44 -22.50
CA LEU A 68 -13.10 6.05 -21.86
C LEU A 68 -13.14 6.44 -20.38
N LEU A 69 -12.61 5.58 -19.53
CA LEU A 69 -12.39 5.87 -18.12
C LEU A 69 -10.96 6.38 -17.95
N ASN A 70 -10.80 7.49 -17.25
CA ASN A 70 -9.51 7.95 -16.75
C ASN A 70 -9.47 7.69 -15.25
N LEU A 71 -8.59 6.79 -14.82
CA LEU A 71 -8.37 6.42 -13.44
C LEU A 71 -7.15 7.16 -12.92
N HIS A 72 -7.31 7.89 -11.81
CA HIS A 72 -6.24 8.56 -11.08
C HIS A 72 -5.94 7.79 -9.81
N LEU A 73 -4.65 7.59 -9.52
CA LEU A 73 -4.16 6.83 -8.38
C LEU A 73 -3.08 7.65 -7.67
N ASP A 74 -3.32 7.98 -6.41
CA ASP A 74 -2.31 8.59 -5.56
C ASP A 74 -1.59 7.50 -4.79
N VAL A 75 -0.32 7.27 -5.13
CA VAL A 75 0.47 6.16 -4.57
C VAL A 75 1.62 6.74 -3.74
N LYS A 76 1.67 6.36 -2.46
CA LYS A 76 2.80 6.68 -1.59
C LYS A 76 3.96 5.74 -1.89
N GLU A 77 5.07 6.30 -2.32
CA GLU A 77 6.32 5.61 -2.63
C GLU A 77 7.47 6.39 -2.01
N ASP A 78 8.38 5.71 -1.29
CA ASP A 78 9.57 6.33 -0.68
C ASP A 78 9.24 7.54 0.22
N GLY A 79 8.04 7.59 0.80
CA GLY A 79 7.57 8.68 1.66
C GLY A 79 6.89 9.85 0.92
N GLU A 80 6.87 9.84 -0.41
CA GLU A 80 6.20 10.86 -1.25
C GLU A 80 4.95 10.28 -1.93
N VAL A 81 3.92 11.12 -2.11
CA VAL A 81 2.71 10.73 -2.86
C VAL A 81 2.92 11.09 -4.33
N LYS A 82 2.91 10.08 -5.20
CA LYS A 82 3.03 10.23 -6.64
C LYS A 82 1.69 9.96 -7.33
N PRO A 83 1.21 10.88 -8.17
CA PRO A 83 0.00 10.68 -8.94
C PRO A 83 0.26 9.85 -10.20
N TYR A 84 -0.60 8.87 -10.46
CA TYR A 84 -0.61 8.08 -11.68
C TYR A 84 -1.96 8.20 -12.38
N SER A 85 -1.96 8.29 -13.70
CA SER A 85 -3.18 8.35 -14.51
C SER A 85 -3.16 7.28 -15.59
N VAL A 86 -4.25 6.53 -15.69
CA VAL A 86 -4.44 5.49 -16.70
C VAL A 86 -5.76 5.72 -17.40
N GLU A 87 -5.72 5.84 -18.72
CA GLU A 87 -6.92 5.86 -19.54
C GLU A 87 -7.20 4.46 -20.09
N MET A 88 -8.45 4.01 -20.01
CA MET A 88 -8.83 2.65 -20.37
C MET A 88 -10.23 2.57 -20.98
N SER A 89 -10.43 1.61 -21.87
CA SER A 89 -11.75 1.23 -22.38
C SER A 89 -12.54 0.46 -21.32
N LYS A 90 -13.82 0.20 -21.63
CA LYS A 90 -14.68 -0.66 -20.80
C LYS A 90 -14.10 -2.07 -20.63
N GLU A 91 -13.55 -2.62 -21.70
CA GLU A 91 -12.98 -3.97 -21.74
C GLU A 91 -11.72 -4.05 -20.88
N GLU A 92 -10.85 -3.04 -20.97
CA GLU A 92 -9.63 -2.93 -20.16
C GLU A 92 -9.96 -2.76 -18.67
N LEU A 93 -10.94 -1.93 -18.34
CA LEU A 93 -11.45 -1.77 -16.97
C LEU A 93 -11.98 -3.10 -16.41
N GLN A 94 -12.76 -3.84 -17.21
CA GLN A 94 -13.30 -5.13 -16.78
C GLN A 94 -12.16 -6.13 -16.50
N SER A 95 -11.12 -6.14 -17.33
CA SER A 95 -9.93 -6.96 -17.12
C SER A 95 -9.21 -6.56 -15.82
N LEU A 96 -9.04 -5.26 -15.56
CA LEU A 96 -8.40 -4.76 -14.35
C LEU A 96 -9.16 -5.21 -13.08
N ILE A 97 -10.49 -5.06 -13.08
CA ILE A 97 -11.35 -5.50 -11.96
C ILE A 97 -11.18 -7.00 -11.73
N SER A 98 -11.26 -7.81 -12.78
CA SER A 98 -11.13 -9.27 -12.65
C SER A 98 -9.74 -9.69 -12.12
N SER A 99 -8.67 -9.00 -12.51
CA SER A 99 -7.33 -9.23 -11.95
C SER A 99 -7.26 -8.88 -10.46
N LEU A 100 -7.85 -7.75 -10.04
CA LEU A 100 -7.88 -7.34 -8.64
C LEU A 100 -8.72 -8.29 -7.77
N GLU A 101 -9.87 -8.76 -8.27
CA GLU A 101 -10.71 -9.74 -7.58
C GLU A 101 -9.99 -11.07 -7.38
N ALA A 102 -9.28 -11.55 -8.40
CA ALA A 102 -8.49 -12.78 -8.32
C ALA A 102 -7.36 -12.65 -7.28
N ALA A 103 -6.65 -11.52 -7.27
CA ALA A 103 -5.63 -11.25 -6.26
C ALA A 103 -6.22 -11.18 -4.84
N ASN A 104 -7.35 -10.48 -4.67
CA ASN A 104 -8.03 -10.38 -3.38
C ASN A 104 -8.48 -11.74 -2.86
N LYS A 105 -8.96 -12.63 -3.74
CA LYS A 105 -9.33 -14.00 -3.38
C LYS A 105 -8.16 -14.79 -2.77
N VAL A 106 -6.95 -14.65 -3.33
CA VAL A 106 -5.74 -15.29 -2.79
C VAL A 106 -5.38 -14.71 -1.43
N VAL A 107 -5.44 -13.38 -1.28
CA VAL A 107 -5.16 -12.70 0.01
C VAL A 107 -6.12 -13.16 1.11
N LEU A 108 -7.40 -13.33 0.80
CA LEU A 108 -8.40 -13.82 1.76
C LEU A 108 -8.18 -15.28 2.17
N GLN A 109 -7.58 -16.11 1.31
CA GLN A 109 -7.24 -17.50 1.64
C GLN A 109 -6.00 -17.61 2.54
N LEU A 110 -5.16 -16.57 2.56
CA LEU A 110 -3.94 -16.50 3.37
C LEU A 110 -4.15 -15.87 4.75
N LYS A 111 -5.33 -15.27 5.01
CA LYS A 111 -5.74 -14.77 6.31
C LYS A 111 -6.33 -15.89 7.18
#